data_AF-A0A2A2F961-F1
#
_entry.id   AF-A0A2A2F961-F1
#
_cell.length_a   1.000
_cell.length_b   1.000
_cell.length_c   1.000
_cell.angle_alpha   90.00
_cell.angle_beta   90.00
_cell.angle_gamma   90.00
#
_symmetry.space_group_name_H-M   'P 1'
#
loop_
_entity.id
_entity.type
_entity.pdbx_description
1 polymer ?
#
loop_
_entity_poly.entity_id
_entity_poly.type
_entity_poly.pdbx_seq_one_letter_code
_entity_poly.pdbx_strand_id
1 'polypeptide(L)'
;MGVTIILTRLLILLLALVGPAAAQSPFSNGSGGDFPPVEEAFPFTAWAEDGELVLNWDVTPEYYLYEDRISIETEPADALALPPRFSIDSEIKDDPYFGKTPVFYEPVSASLSPTEGDGDGPIRVTVEWQGCAEAGLCYTPQTETLRYNPADGSVMYPAPEQDTASSASGGSDSSSPSGGDDGRWRGGSLETLLSSDSLLWAMLVFYGLGLGLTFTPCVLPMIPIVSAVVAGQRQLNTLQAFYLSLAYVLGMALTYAAAGVLVGLLGASFNIQAHLQAPWVLALFAGLFTLLALAMFGVFEIRLPQRVMNRLTRQSERLSGGNVAGVAGIGALSALIVSPCVTAPLAAALVYLSATQNATMGGLALFALALGMGTPLILVGTGGRRFMPQPGPWMNRIKAAFGILMLAVAIWLLERVIPGPAALVLWALLLAVTGVQLGAFEPLGEGWPRTRKGIGVVLVLVAAMLLAGAMAGASDPLRPLEPFHAGSGSGGAGLPEEPFERVSEAGRIEARLEQAAEAGKPVILDFYADWCISCKVMERQVFDTEPVLEAMKGFERLQVDVTDNTAADQALLDRFNLFGPPTLLFFNAQGEELKQARILGEMDQDEFLEHLERVRERTGV
;
A
#
# COMPACT_ATOMS: atom_id res chain seq x y z
N MET A 1 -45.86 -7.63 -13.99
CA MET A 1 -45.68 -8.97 -13.39
C MET A 1 -44.41 -9.68 -13.89
N GLY A 2 -44.05 -9.63 -15.18
CA GLY A 2 -42.83 -10.31 -15.68
C GLY A 2 -41.50 -9.77 -15.15
N VAL A 3 -41.35 -8.44 -15.01
CA VAL A 3 -40.09 -7.81 -14.56
C VAL A 3 -39.79 -8.13 -13.10
N THR A 4 -40.81 -8.20 -12.24
CA THR A 4 -40.66 -8.57 -10.83
C THR A 4 -40.22 -10.03 -10.68
N ILE A 5 -40.74 -10.93 -11.51
CA ILE A 5 -40.34 -12.35 -11.50
C ILE A 5 -38.89 -12.52 -12.00
N ILE A 6 -38.48 -11.73 -12.99
CA ILE A 6 -37.11 -11.73 -13.51
C ILE A 6 -36.14 -11.15 -12.48
N LEU A 7 -36.50 -10.04 -11.79
CA LEU A 7 -35.66 -9.45 -10.74
C LEU A 7 -35.56 -10.37 -9.52
N THR A 8 -36.66 -11.04 -9.14
CA THR A 8 -36.65 -12.00 -8.03
C THR A 8 -35.86 -13.26 -8.39
N ARG A 9 -35.92 -13.73 -9.65
CA ARG A 9 -35.06 -14.83 -10.11
C ARG A 9 -33.59 -14.44 -10.22
N LEU A 10 -33.29 -13.21 -10.64
CA LEU A 10 -31.92 -12.69 -10.66
C LEU A 10 -31.36 -12.50 -9.24
N LEU A 11 -32.20 -12.05 -8.29
CA LEU A 11 -31.85 -11.89 -6.88
C LEU A 11 -31.70 -13.25 -6.17
N ILE A 12 -32.53 -14.24 -6.52
CA ILE A 12 -32.38 -15.62 -6.03
C ILE A 12 -31.15 -16.30 -6.66
N LEU A 13 -30.82 -15.99 -7.92
CA LEU A 13 -29.57 -16.45 -8.55
C LEU A 13 -28.35 -15.79 -7.88
N LEU A 14 -28.42 -14.50 -7.54
CA LEU A 14 -27.37 -13.78 -6.81
C LEU A 14 -27.23 -14.28 -5.37
N LEU A 15 -28.32 -14.61 -4.69
CA LEU A 15 -28.27 -15.21 -3.34
C LEU A 15 -27.84 -16.70 -3.37
N ALA A 16 -28.11 -17.42 -4.45
CA ALA A 16 -27.66 -18.81 -4.61
C ALA A 16 -26.16 -18.91 -4.94
N LEU A 17 -25.55 -17.83 -5.48
CA LEU A 17 -24.09 -17.69 -5.54
C LEU A 17 -23.45 -17.35 -4.18
N VAL A 18 -24.24 -17.02 -3.15
CA VAL A 18 -23.79 -16.73 -1.78
C VAL A 18 -24.28 -17.84 -0.83
N GLY A 19 -24.06 -19.10 -1.22
CA GLY A 19 -24.01 -20.26 -0.32
C GLY A 19 -22.59 -20.42 0.26
N PRO A 20 -22.38 -21.19 1.34
CA PRO A 20 -21.20 -21.08 2.20
C PRO A 20 -19.96 -21.62 1.47
N ALA A 21 -19.24 -20.73 0.80
CA ALA A 21 -17.84 -20.95 0.50
C ALA A 21 -17.11 -20.84 1.84
N ALA A 22 -16.52 -21.96 2.26
CA ALA A 22 -15.51 -21.97 3.30
C ALA A 22 -14.49 -20.86 3.03
N ALA A 23 -14.11 -20.16 4.10
CA ALA A 23 -13.10 -19.13 4.10
C ALA A 23 -11.82 -19.61 3.39
N GLN A 24 -11.50 -18.98 2.27
CA GLN A 24 -10.14 -18.88 1.76
C GLN A 24 -9.92 -17.44 1.33
N SER A 25 -9.18 -16.72 2.17
CA SER A 25 -8.67 -15.38 1.98
C SER A 25 -7.85 -15.28 0.68
N PRO A 26 -8.03 -14.26 -0.17
CA PRO A 26 -7.26 -14.15 -1.42
C PRO A 26 -6.06 -13.18 -1.35
N PHE A 27 -5.56 -12.82 -0.16
CA PHE A 27 -4.34 -11.99 -0.04
C PHE A 27 -3.20 -12.84 0.53
N SER A 28 -2.34 -13.31 -0.37
CA SER A 28 -1.02 -13.87 -0.07
C SER A 28 -0.10 -13.63 -1.28
N ASN A 29 1.06 -13.03 -1.02
CA ASN A 29 2.30 -12.90 -1.81
C ASN A 29 2.41 -11.93 -3.02
N GLY A 30 3.47 -11.09 -2.98
CA GLY A 30 4.28 -10.70 -4.16
C GLY A 30 4.56 -9.20 -4.37
N SER A 31 5.85 -8.82 -4.39
CA SER A 31 6.49 -7.49 -4.50
C SER A 31 6.92 -7.07 -5.93
N GLY A 32 7.06 -5.76 -6.22
CA GLY A 32 7.84 -5.26 -7.38
C GLY A 32 7.85 -3.75 -7.63
N GLY A 33 9.04 -3.12 -7.66
CA GLY A 33 9.34 -1.80 -8.22
C GLY A 33 10.57 -1.88 -9.14
N ASP A 34 10.59 -1.07 -10.21
CA ASP A 34 11.58 -1.06 -11.31
C ASP A 34 12.83 -0.22 -10.95
N PHE A 35 14.02 -0.74 -11.22
CA PHE A 35 15.32 -0.08 -10.97
C PHE A 35 16.14 -0.02 -12.28
N PRO A 36 16.85 1.09 -12.57
CA PRO A 36 17.66 1.21 -13.80
C PRO A 36 18.87 0.25 -13.78
N PRO A 37 19.44 -0.13 -14.93
CA PRO A 37 20.60 -1.02 -15.00
C PRO A 37 21.88 -0.36 -14.44
N VAL A 38 22.83 -1.18 -14.02
CA VAL A 38 23.99 -0.75 -13.23
C VAL A 38 24.89 0.24 -13.97
N GLU A 39 25.02 0.10 -15.29
CA GLU A 39 25.86 0.92 -16.14
C GLU A 39 25.31 2.36 -16.28
N GLU A 40 24.02 2.55 -16.04
CA GLU A 40 23.37 3.86 -16.00
C GLU A 40 23.43 4.45 -14.58
N ALA A 41 23.37 3.62 -13.54
CA ALA A 41 23.47 4.06 -12.15
C ALA A 41 24.92 4.43 -11.75
N PHE A 42 25.92 3.74 -12.31
CA PHE A 42 27.35 3.95 -12.01
C PHE A 42 28.24 3.93 -13.28
N PRO A 43 28.17 4.95 -14.15
CA PRO A 43 29.09 5.08 -15.28
C PRO A 43 30.57 5.09 -14.85
N PHE A 44 31.38 4.20 -15.43
CA PHE A 44 32.81 4.05 -15.13
C PHE A 44 33.70 4.47 -16.30
N THR A 45 34.79 5.20 -16.01
CA THR A 45 35.79 5.65 -16.98
C THR A 45 37.21 5.63 -16.39
N ALA A 46 38.23 5.66 -17.24
CA ALA A 46 39.64 5.66 -16.80
C ALA A 46 40.53 6.35 -17.84
N TRP A 47 41.50 7.14 -17.38
CA TRP A 47 42.50 7.83 -18.19
C TRP A 47 43.82 7.95 -17.43
N ALA A 48 44.88 8.42 -18.11
CA ALA A 48 46.11 8.78 -17.43
C ALA A 48 46.30 10.29 -17.41
N GLU A 49 46.75 10.82 -16.28
CA GLU A 49 47.01 12.25 -16.07
C GLU A 49 48.31 12.41 -15.30
N ASP A 50 49.23 13.24 -15.81
CA ASP A 50 50.56 13.48 -15.23
C ASP A 50 51.39 12.21 -14.91
N GLY A 51 51.18 11.12 -15.66
CA GLY A 51 51.88 9.86 -15.45
C GLY A 51 51.30 8.98 -14.33
N GLU A 52 50.10 9.32 -13.83
CA GLU A 52 49.29 8.50 -12.92
C GLU A 52 48.07 7.93 -13.65
N LEU A 53 47.61 6.74 -13.25
CA LEU A 53 46.35 6.16 -13.72
C LEU A 53 45.19 6.68 -12.86
N VAL A 54 44.16 7.23 -13.48
CA VAL A 54 42.95 7.74 -12.81
C VAL A 54 41.75 6.90 -13.23
N LEU A 55 41.07 6.30 -12.25
CA LEU A 55 39.80 5.58 -12.40
C LEU A 55 38.67 6.46 -11.89
N ASN A 56 37.55 6.59 -12.59
CA ASN A 56 36.46 7.49 -12.22
C ASN A 56 35.09 6.83 -12.31
N TRP A 57 34.32 6.95 -11.23
CA TRP A 57 32.92 6.54 -11.14
C TRP A 57 32.05 7.78 -11.03
N ASP A 58 31.18 7.99 -12.01
CA ASP A 58 30.22 9.10 -12.03
C ASP A 58 28.93 8.67 -11.34
N VAL A 59 28.98 8.54 -10.01
CA VAL A 59 27.87 8.05 -9.20
C VAL A 59 26.63 8.90 -9.45
N THR A 60 25.55 8.27 -9.95
CA THR A 60 24.31 9.01 -10.17
C THR A 60 23.67 9.40 -8.83
N PRO A 61 23.02 10.57 -8.76
CA PRO A 61 22.35 11.01 -7.55
C PRO A 61 21.32 9.98 -7.08
N GLU A 62 21.19 9.81 -5.76
CA GLU A 62 20.35 8.77 -5.12
C GLU A 62 20.91 7.34 -5.21
N TYR A 63 22.13 7.21 -5.71
CA TYR A 63 22.93 6.00 -5.64
C TYR A 63 24.24 6.29 -4.91
N TYR A 64 24.85 5.25 -4.35
CA TYR A 64 26.13 5.38 -3.68
C TYR A 64 26.97 4.14 -3.91
N LEU A 65 28.27 4.39 -3.95
CA LEU A 65 29.29 3.40 -4.22
C LEU A 65 30.07 3.12 -2.94
N TYR A 66 30.24 1.86 -2.56
CA TYR A 66 30.99 1.49 -1.36
C TYR A 66 32.49 1.59 -1.59
N GLU A 67 33.20 2.42 -0.83
CA GLU A 67 34.66 2.52 -0.91
C GLU A 67 35.32 1.18 -0.51
N ASP A 68 34.81 0.54 0.54
CA ASP A 68 35.37 -0.73 1.05
C ASP A 68 35.10 -1.94 0.13
N ARG A 69 34.27 -1.77 -0.90
CA ARG A 69 34.01 -2.77 -1.95
C ARG A 69 34.66 -2.41 -3.28
N ILE A 70 35.45 -1.34 -3.34
CA ILE A 70 36.32 -1.07 -4.49
C ILE A 70 37.61 -1.86 -4.28
N SER A 71 37.78 -2.94 -5.03
CA SER A 71 39.00 -3.76 -5.03
C SER A 71 39.76 -3.54 -6.32
N ILE A 72 41.07 -3.29 -6.22
CA ILE A 72 41.96 -3.06 -7.35
C ILE A 72 43.12 -4.04 -7.27
N GLU A 73 43.25 -4.90 -8.28
CA GLU A 73 44.34 -5.85 -8.42
C GLU A 73 45.20 -5.50 -9.64
N THR A 74 46.52 -5.63 -9.50
CA THR A 74 47.47 -5.32 -10.57
C THR A 74 48.35 -6.51 -10.93
N GLU A 75 48.60 -6.70 -12.22
CA GLU A 75 49.57 -7.67 -12.74
C GLU A 75 50.64 -6.92 -13.56
N PRO A 76 51.94 -7.01 -13.21
CA PRO A 76 52.51 -7.74 -12.07
C PRO A 76 52.12 -7.12 -10.71
N ALA A 77 52.11 -7.94 -9.66
CA ALA A 77 51.73 -7.50 -8.32
C ALA A 77 52.63 -6.34 -7.85
N ASP A 78 52.03 -5.38 -7.15
CA ASP A 78 52.68 -4.17 -6.61
C ASP A 78 53.19 -3.16 -7.67
N ALA A 79 52.79 -3.31 -8.95
CA ALA A 79 53.18 -2.40 -10.03
C ALA A 79 52.62 -0.98 -9.88
N LEU A 80 51.50 -0.82 -9.17
CA LEU A 80 50.92 0.48 -8.79
C LEU A 80 50.89 0.61 -7.26
N ALA A 81 51.08 1.82 -6.76
CA ALA A 81 51.04 2.10 -5.32
C ALA A 81 49.60 2.00 -4.78
N LEU A 82 49.36 1.06 -3.86
CA LEU A 82 48.09 0.87 -3.14
C LEU A 82 48.25 1.20 -1.64
N PRO A 83 47.20 1.68 -0.95
CA PRO A 83 45.84 1.94 -1.45
C PRO A 83 45.77 3.15 -2.40
N PRO A 84 44.77 3.20 -3.31
CA PRO A 84 44.59 4.32 -4.23
C PRO A 84 44.34 5.62 -3.47
N ARG A 85 44.63 6.76 -4.10
CA ARG A 85 44.24 8.07 -3.57
C ARG A 85 42.91 8.48 -4.18
N PHE A 86 41.87 8.54 -3.37
CA PHE A 86 40.57 9.05 -3.80
C PHE A 86 40.60 10.60 -3.87
N SER A 87 39.88 11.16 -4.84
CA SER A 87 39.82 12.61 -5.09
C SER A 87 38.99 13.37 -4.06
N ILE A 88 38.07 12.65 -3.41
CA ILE A 88 37.25 13.14 -2.32
C ILE A 88 37.33 12.17 -1.15
N ASP A 89 37.17 12.69 0.05
CA ASP A 89 37.04 11.85 1.23
C ASP A 89 35.68 11.14 1.20
N SER A 90 35.67 9.84 1.55
CA SER A 90 34.42 9.09 1.63
C SER A 90 33.59 9.56 2.81
N GLU A 91 32.27 9.47 2.63
CA GLU A 91 31.33 9.73 3.71
C GLU A 91 30.93 8.40 4.33
N ILE A 92 31.00 8.31 5.66
CA ILE A 92 30.53 7.12 6.35
C ILE A 92 29.01 7.07 6.23
N LYS A 93 28.52 6.16 5.39
CA LYS A 93 27.11 5.80 5.33
C LYS A 93 26.89 4.61 6.24
N ASP A 94 25.84 4.71 7.05
CA ASP A 94 25.31 3.56 7.75
C ASP A 94 24.34 2.84 6.80
N ASP A 95 24.85 1.84 6.08
CA ASP A 95 24.07 1.09 5.11
C ASP A 95 23.17 0.04 5.79
N PRO A 96 21.87 -0.05 5.43
CA PRO A 96 20.93 -1.03 5.97
C PRO A 96 21.37 -2.49 5.94
N TYR A 97 22.20 -2.89 4.96
CA TYR A 97 22.63 -4.27 4.72
C TYR A 97 24.06 -4.53 5.20
N PHE A 98 24.97 -3.57 5.01
CA PHE A 98 26.40 -3.74 5.27
C PHE A 98 26.93 -2.96 6.49
N GLY A 99 26.10 -2.13 7.13
CA GLY A 99 26.47 -1.34 8.31
C GLY A 99 27.29 -0.09 7.96
N LYS A 100 28.06 0.45 8.92
CA LYS A 100 28.89 1.65 8.70
C LYS A 100 30.03 1.35 7.75
N THR A 101 29.83 1.73 6.51
CA THR A 101 30.82 1.60 5.44
C THR A 101 31.07 2.98 4.84
N PRO A 102 32.32 3.31 4.52
CA PRO A 102 32.61 4.49 3.73
C PRO A 102 31.99 4.35 2.33
N VAL A 103 31.26 5.37 1.88
CA VAL A 103 30.65 5.42 0.55
C VAL A 103 30.92 6.75 -0.14
N PHE A 104 30.79 6.74 -1.46
CA PHE A 104 30.80 7.91 -2.30
C PHE A 104 29.42 8.15 -2.88
N TYR A 105 28.88 9.34 -2.63
CA TYR A 105 27.65 9.83 -3.24
C TYR A 105 27.91 10.76 -4.42
N GLU A 106 29.06 11.43 -4.37
CA GLU A 106 29.51 12.29 -5.45
C GLU A 106 30.43 11.51 -6.38
N PRO A 107 30.55 11.95 -7.66
CA PRO A 107 31.50 11.38 -8.59
C PRO A 107 32.91 11.35 -7.99
N VAL A 108 33.50 10.16 -7.95
CA VAL A 108 34.78 9.92 -7.29
C VAL A 108 35.78 9.40 -8.29
N SER A 109 37.02 9.87 -8.16
CA SER A 109 38.15 9.34 -8.90
C SER A 109 39.24 8.81 -7.97
N ALA A 110 39.86 7.70 -8.36
CA ALA A 110 40.97 7.05 -7.67
C ALA A 110 42.23 7.17 -8.53
N SER A 111 43.26 7.87 -8.04
CA SER A 111 44.55 7.97 -8.70
C SER A 111 45.57 6.97 -8.14
N LEU A 112 46.34 6.38 -9.05
CA LEU A 112 47.33 5.33 -8.80
C LEU A 112 48.64 5.72 -9.46
N SER A 113 49.66 5.99 -8.64
CA SER A 113 51.02 6.28 -9.13
C SER A 113 51.78 4.96 -9.36
N PRO A 114 52.58 4.84 -10.43
CA PRO A 114 53.49 3.71 -10.61
C PRO A 114 54.51 3.62 -9.47
N THR A 115 54.78 2.40 -8.97
CA THR A 115 55.80 2.19 -7.94
C THR A 115 57.20 2.31 -8.58
N GLU A 116 58.13 3.04 -7.94
CA GLU A 116 59.52 3.12 -8.42
C GLU A 116 60.24 1.77 -8.24
N GLY A 117 60.17 0.94 -9.28
CA GLY A 117 60.84 -0.35 -9.33
C GLY A 117 60.06 -1.37 -10.15
N ASP A 118 60.59 -1.67 -11.33
CA ASP A 118 60.19 -2.74 -12.26
C ASP A 118 58.88 -2.56 -13.05
N GLY A 119 59.02 -1.91 -14.21
CA GLY A 119 58.28 -2.28 -15.41
C GLY A 119 57.92 -1.11 -16.32
N ASP A 120 58.77 -0.83 -17.32
CA ASP A 120 58.47 0.10 -18.44
C ASP A 120 57.44 -0.50 -19.44
N GLY A 121 56.59 -1.42 -18.95
CA GLY A 121 55.67 -2.26 -19.73
C GLY A 121 54.23 -2.12 -19.26
N PRO A 122 53.25 -2.56 -20.08
CA PRO A 122 51.83 -2.37 -19.78
C PRO A 122 51.41 -3.19 -18.56
N ILE A 123 50.89 -2.51 -17.56
CA ILE A 123 50.34 -3.05 -16.33
C ILE A 123 48.87 -3.40 -16.58
N ARG A 124 48.44 -4.62 -16.23
CA ARG A 124 47.02 -4.98 -16.25
C ARG A 124 46.40 -4.63 -14.89
N VAL A 125 45.25 -3.98 -14.92
CA VAL A 125 44.53 -3.55 -13.72
C VAL A 125 43.10 -4.11 -13.80
N THR A 126 42.67 -4.83 -12.77
CA THR A 126 41.31 -5.34 -12.62
C THR A 126 40.65 -4.64 -11.44
N VAL A 127 39.45 -4.13 -11.66
CA VAL A 127 38.72 -3.26 -10.74
C VAL A 127 37.35 -3.86 -10.48
N GLU A 128 37.04 -4.19 -9.23
CA GLU A 128 35.73 -4.65 -8.79
C GLU A 128 35.08 -3.59 -7.90
N TRP A 129 33.78 -3.35 -8.06
CA TRP A 129 33.04 -2.38 -7.24
C TRP A 129 31.57 -2.75 -7.07
N GLN A 130 30.93 -2.21 -6.04
CA GLN A 130 29.51 -2.42 -5.80
C GLN A 130 28.86 -1.13 -5.31
N GLY A 131 27.64 -0.88 -5.76
CA GLY A 131 26.83 0.24 -5.31
C GLY A 131 25.36 -0.15 -5.14
N CYS A 132 24.64 0.68 -4.41
CA CYS A 132 23.22 0.49 -4.14
C CYS A 132 22.46 1.77 -4.41
N ALA A 133 21.17 1.61 -4.71
CA ALA A 133 20.22 2.70 -4.65
C ALA A 133 19.93 3.03 -3.18
N GLU A 134 19.76 4.31 -2.86
CA GLU A 134 19.22 4.73 -1.56
C GLU A 134 17.82 4.18 -1.30
N ALA A 135 17.08 3.87 -2.37
CA ALA A 135 15.77 3.22 -2.35
C ALA A 135 15.79 1.74 -1.87
N GLY A 136 16.95 1.22 -1.46
CA GLY A 136 17.06 -0.06 -0.77
C GLY A 136 17.28 -1.27 -1.68
N LEU A 137 17.51 -1.07 -2.99
CA LEU A 137 18.01 -2.10 -3.88
C LEU A 137 19.53 -1.99 -4.01
N CYS A 138 20.21 -3.06 -3.61
CA CYS A 138 21.63 -3.21 -3.87
C CYS A 138 21.86 -3.96 -5.18
N TYR A 139 22.67 -3.38 -6.05
CA TYR A 139 23.12 -4.06 -7.27
C TYR A 139 24.20 -5.07 -6.93
N THR A 140 24.35 -6.09 -7.76
CA THR A 140 25.43 -7.07 -7.62
C THR A 140 26.79 -6.43 -7.91
N PRO A 141 27.90 -6.90 -7.30
CA PRO A 141 29.25 -6.41 -7.62
C PRO A 141 29.56 -6.49 -9.12
N GLN A 142 30.25 -5.47 -9.64
CA GLN A 142 30.67 -5.30 -11.03
C GLN A 142 32.18 -5.42 -11.15
N THR A 143 32.70 -5.89 -12.28
CA THR A 143 34.14 -6.07 -12.50
C THR A 143 34.54 -5.58 -13.89
N GLU A 144 35.53 -4.68 -13.98
CA GLU A 144 36.15 -4.23 -15.23
C GLU A 144 37.67 -4.49 -15.23
N THR A 145 38.26 -4.69 -16.41
CA THR A 145 39.71 -4.87 -16.56
C THR A 145 40.25 -3.89 -17.59
N LEU A 146 41.40 -3.27 -17.34
CA LEU A 146 42.06 -2.32 -18.23
C LEU A 146 43.58 -2.55 -18.27
N ARG A 147 44.26 -1.99 -19.28
CA ARG A 147 45.72 -1.99 -19.41
C ARG A 147 46.24 -0.56 -19.40
N TYR A 148 47.24 -0.30 -18.57
CA TYR A 148 47.84 1.01 -18.39
C TYR A 148 49.35 0.94 -18.68
N ASN A 149 49.86 1.84 -19.52
CA ASN A 149 51.29 1.95 -19.79
C ASN A 149 51.84 3.27 -19.22
N PRO A 150 52.70 3.21 -18.19
CA PRO A 150 53.21 4.42 -17.54
C PRO A 150 54.19 5.22 -18.41
N ALA A 151 54.83 4.57 -19.40
CA ALA A 151 55.85 5.22 -20.24
C ALA A 151 55.27 6.25 -21.23
N ASP A 152 54.05 6.01 -21.71
CA ASP A 152 53.35 6.89 -22.66
C ASP A 152 52.01 7.43 -22.13
N GLY A 153 51.62 7.03 -20.91
CA GLY A 153 50.37 7.43 -20.29
C GLY A 153 49.14 6.89 -21.02
N SER A 154 49.25 5.79 -21.76
CA SER A 154 48.10 5.22 -22.47
C SER A 154 47.29 4.30 -21.55
N VAL A 155 45.97 4.50 -21.56
CA VAL A 155 44.99 3.58 -20.95
C VAL A 155 44.21 2.92 -22.08
N MET A 156 44.28 1.60 -22.14
CA MET A 156 43.60 0.79 -23.12
C MET A 156 42.72 -0.20 -22.40
N TYR A 157 41.42 -0.12 -22.61
CA TYR A 157 40.55 -1.23 -22.25
C TYR A 157 40.97 -2.43 -23.12
N PRO A 158 41.25 -3.62 -22.55
CA PRO A 158 41.33 -4.82 -23.33
C PRO A 158 40.04 -4.84 -24.13
N ALA A 159 40.19 -4.85 -25.46
CA ALA A 159 39.04 -5.13 -26.30
C ALA A 159 38.37 -6.38 -25.69
N PRO A 160 37.02 -6.40 -25.51
CA PRO A 160 36.33 -7.64 -25.17
C PRO A 160 36.93 -8.70 -26.07
N GLU A 161 37.34 -9.86 -25.53
CA GLU A 161 38.02 -10.85 -26.38
C GLU A 161 37.18 -11.05 -27.64
N GLN A 162 37.81 -10.63 -28.74
CA GLN A 162 37.19 -9.84 -29.82
C GLN A 162 36.18 -10.64 -30.62
N ASP A 163 34.97 -10.09 -30.73
CA ASP A 163 34.34 -10.01 -32.03
C ASP A 163 34.07 -8.55 -32.38
N THR A 164 34.98 -8.02 -33.19
CA THR A 164 34.75 -6.92 -34.10
C THR A 164 33.39 -7.02 -34.77
N ALA A 165 32.50 -6.06 -34.52
CA ALA A 165 31.97 -5.19 -35.57
C ALA A 165 30.97 -4.17 -35.01
N SER A 166 31.44 -2.92 -34.99
CA SER A 166 30.71 -1.71 -35.41
C SER A 166 29.21 -1.57 -35.15
N SER A 167 28.94 -0.56 -34.33
CA SER A 167 27.82 0.38 -34.42
C SER A 167 27.34 0.62 -35.87
N ALA A 168 26.02 0.61 -36.08
CA ALA A 168 25.27 1.73 -36.66
C ALA A 168 23.79 1.37 -36.84
N SER A 169 22.94 2.22 -36.27
CA SER A 169 21.61 2.66 -36.76
C SER A 169 20.84 1.79 -37.76
N GLY A 170 19.59 1.47 -37.40
CA GLY A 170 18.49 1.46 -38.36
C GLY A 170 17.42 0.40 -38.13
N GLY A 171 16.19 0.88 -37.94
CA GLY A 171 15.01 0.28 -38.56
C GLY A 171 14.37 -0.94 -37.90
N SER A 172 13.17 -0.72 -37.36
CA SER A 172 11.90 -1.42 -37.66
C SER A 172 11.85 -2.95 -37.74
N ASP A 173 10.76 -3.45 -37.14
CA ASP A 173 9.96 -4.62 -37.49
C ASP A 173 10.20 -5.94 -36.72
N SER A 174 9.27 -6.16 -35.78
CA SER A 174 8.42 -7.35 -35.64
C SER A 174 9.00 -8.73 -35.95
N SER A 175 8.98 -9.63 -34.96
CA SER A 175 8.14 -10.84 -34.98
C SER A 175 8.41 -11.76 -33.77
N SER A 176 7.35 -12.08 -33.04
CA SER A 176 7.24 -13.26 -32.17
C SER A 176 7.36 -14.55 -33.01
N PRO A 177 7.66 -15.72 -32.41
CA PRO A 177 6.53 -16.58 -32.00
C PRO A 177 6.75 -17.53 -30.78
N SER A 178 5.74 -17.55 -29.90
CA SER A 178 4.99 -18.71 -29.34
C SER A 178 5.65 -19.94 -28.67
N GLY A 179 5.10 -20.28 -27.48
CA GLY A 179 4.73 -21.64 -27.06
C GLY A 179 5.17 -21.99 -25.62
N GLY A 180 4.33 -22.31 -24.64
CA GLY A 180 2.90 -22.60 -24.63
C GLY A 180 2.30 -22.62 -23.20
N ASP A 181 0.97 -22.62 -23.19
CA ASP A 181 0.02 -22.57 -22.08
C ASP A 181 0.24 -23.58 -20.95
N ASP A 182 -0.17 -23.21 -19.72
CA ASP A 182 -1.13 -23.96 -18.90
C ASP A 182 -1.70 -23.08 -17.76
N GLY A 183 -3.01 -22.80 -17.82
CA GLY A 183 -3.69 -21.80 -17.01
C GLY A 183 -4.05 -22.19 -15.57
N ARG A 184 -3.85 -21.25 -14.64
CA ARG A 184 -4.52 -21.24 -13.33
C ARG A 184 -4.64 -19.80 -12.80
N TRP A 185 -5.88 -19.32 -12.67
CA TRP A 185 -6.23 -17.97 -12.22
C TRP A 185 -5.87 -17.74 -10.73
N ARG A 186 -4.86 -16.90 -10.43
CA ARG A 186 -4.59 -16.35 -9.09
C ARG A 186 -3.57 -15.18 -9.13
N GLY A 187 -3.89 -14.05 -8.49
CA GLY A 187 -2.94 -13.10 -7.89
C GLY A 187 -2.04 -12.29 -8.81
N GLY A 188 -1.09 -12.92 -9.50
CA GLY A 188 -0.03 -12.26 -10.28
C GLY A 188 -0.47 -11.77 -11.66
N SER A 189 -1.78 -11.55 -11.84
CA SER A 189 -2.31 -11.15 -13.13
C SER A 189 -1.92 -9.72 -13.42
N LEU A 190 -1.92 -8.79 -12.47
CA LEU A 190 -1.73 -7.37 -12.77
C LEU A 190 -0.31 -7.06 -13.27
N GLU A 191 0.73 -7.64 -12.66
CA GLU A 191 2.11 -7.40 -13.06
C GLU A 191 2.43 -8.02 -14.42
N THR A 192 2.00 -9.27 -14.71
CA THR A 192 2.18 -9.90 -16.03
C THR A 192 1.35 -9.26 -17.13
N LEU A 193 0.20 -8.72 -16.76
CA LEU A 193 -0.65 -7.89 -17.59
C LEU A 193 0.12 -6.59 -17.96
N LEU A 194 0.67 -5.86 -16.99
CA LEU A 194 1.42 -4.61 -17.17
C LEU A 194 2.85 -4.77 -17.73
N SER A 195 3.41 -5.99 -17.76
CA SER A 195 4.74 -6.32 -18.30
C SER A 195 4.84 -6.18 -19.83
N SER A 196 3.73 -5.96 -20.54
CA SER A 196 3.80 -5.56 -21.95
C SER A 196 4.05 -4.06 -22.02
N ASP A 197 5.22 -3.72 -22.56
CA ASP A 197 5.92 -2.43 -22.78
C ASP A 197 5.10 -1.28 -23.43
N SER A 198 3.81 -1.15 -23.09
CA SER A 198 2.92 -0.18 -23.68
C SER A 198 2.07 0.49 -22.61
N LEU A 199 2.29 1.79 -22.47
CA LEU A 199 1.46 2.75 -21.71
C LEU A 199 -0.05 2.50 -21.88
N LEU A 200 -0.45 2.06 -23.08
CA LEU A 200 -1.83 1.71 -23.44
C LEU A 200 -2.40 0.55 -22.62
N TRP A 201 -1.57 -0.43 -22.31
CA TRP A 201 -1.93 -1.62 -21.58
C TRP A 201 -2.13 -1.30 -20.08
N ALA A 202 -1.23 -0.51 -19.50
CA ALA A 202 -1.40 0.08 -18.17
C ALA A 202 -2.70 0.89 -18.06
N MET A 203 -2.96 1.77 -19.03
CA MET A 203 -4.21 2.56 -19.07
C MET A 203 -5.46 1.66 -19.12
N LEU A 204 -5.42 0.56 -19.86
CA LEU A 204 -6.55 -0.37 -19.99
C LEU A 204 -6.82 -1.09 -18.67
N VAL A 205 -5.79 -1.43 -17.92
CA VAL A 205 -5.93 -2.02 -16.60
C VAL A 205 -6.40 -1.04 -15.56
N PHE A 206 -5.83 0.16 -15.49
CA PHE A 206 -6.30 1.19 -14.57
C PHE A 206 -7.75 1.57 -14.85
N TYR A 207 -8.14 1.60 -16.13
CA TYR A 207 -9.52 1.75 -16.55
C TYR A 207 -10.40 0.57 -16.09
N GLY A 208 -9.93 -0.68 -16.22
CA GLY A 208 -10.61 -1.88 -15.74
C GLY A 208 -10.81 -1.90 -14.22
N LEU A 209 -9.77 -1.54 -13.47
CA LEU A 209 -9.82 -1.34 -12.02
C LEU A 209 -10.82 -0.24 -11.66
N GLY A 210 -10.80 0.89 -12.36
CA GLY A 210 -11.80 1.95 -12.23
C GLY A 210 -13.24 1.46 -12.43
N LEU A 211 -13.46 0.57 -13.39
CA LEU A 211 -14.78 -0.03 -13.63
C LEU A 211 -15.21 -0.96 -12.49
N GLY A 212 -14.27 -1.70 -11.90
CA GLY A 212 -14.49 -2.47 -10.67
C GLY A 212 -14.83 -1.59 -9.46
N LEU A 213 -14.16 -0.44 -9.36
CA LEU A 213 -14.38 0.52 -8.27
C LEU A 213 -15.74 1.21 -8.31
N THR A 214 -16.45 1.19 -9.44
CA THR A 214 -17.84 1.69 -9.50
C THR A 214 -18.79 0.89 -8.59
N PHE A 215 -18.47 -0.37 -8.30
CA PHE A 215 -19.25 -1.21 -7.37
C PHE A 215 -18.97 -0.90 -5.90
N THR A 216 -18.08 0.04 -5.59
CA THR A 216 -17.79 0.44 -4.22
C THR A 216 -18.98 1.17 -3.58
N PRO A 217 -19.11 1.08 -2.25
CA PRO A 217 -20.21 1.70 -1.51
C PRO A 217 -20.31 3.22 -1.69
N CYS A 218 -19.24 3.91 -2.11
CA CYS A 218 -19.19 5.37 -2.19
C CYS A 218 -19.56 5.94 -3.56
N VAL A 219 -19.40 5.17 -4.65
CA VAL A 219 -19.73 5.63 -6.01
C VAL A 219 -21.20 5.33 -6.37
N LEU A 220 -21.75 4.24 -5.85
CA LEU A 220 -23.15 3.83 -6.08
C LEU A 220 -24.19 4.89 -5.66
N PRO A 221 -24.04 5.59 -4.51
CA PRO A 221 -24.95 6.67 -4.08
C PRO A 221 -24.96 7.89 -5.00
N MET A 222 -23.93 8.08 -5.85
CA MET A 222 -23.88 9.18 -6.80
C MET A 222 -24.73 8.96 -8.06
N ILE A 223 -24.99 7.70 -8.44
CA ILE A 223 -25.83 7.37 -9.61
C ILE A 223 -27.24 7.99 -9.47
N PRO A 224 -27.95 7.85 -8.32
CA PRO A 224 -29.20 8.55 -8.08
C PRO A 224 -29.11 10.07 -8.18
N ILE A 225 -28.03 10.69 -7.71
CA ILE A 225 -27.85 12.15 -7.72
C ILE A 225 -27.73 12.66 -9.17
N VAL A 226 -26.83 12.06 -9.96
CA VAL A 226 -26.67 12.41 -11.38
C VAL A 226 -27.96 12.14 -12.14
N SER A 227 -28.62 11.02 -11.85
CA SER A 227 -29.91 10.72 -12.47
C SER A 227 -31.01 11.72 -12.11
N ALA A 228 -31.02 12.27 -10.89
CA ALA A 228 -32.00 13.27 -10.46
C ALA A 228 -31.75 14.64 -11.11
N VAL A 229 -30.48 15.02 -11.26
CA VAL A 229 -30.07 16.25 -11.95
C VAL A 229 -30.39 16.17 -13.45
N VAL A 230 -30.10 15.03 -14.09
CA VAL A 230 -30.35 14.81 -15.52
C VAL A 230 -31.84 14.57 -15.80
N ALA A 231 -32.56 13.82 -14.96
CA ALA A 231 -34.00 13.55 -15.14
C ALA A 231 -34.92 14.70 -14.69
N GLY A 232 -34.39 15.65 -13.90
CA GLY A 232 -35.08 16.86 -13.46
C GLY A 232 -35.25 17.91 -14.56
N GLN A 233 -34.44 17.85 -15.63
CA GLN A 233 -34.58 18.72 -16.79
C GLN A 233 -35.58 18.11 -17.79
N ARG A 234 -36.76 18.75 -17.92
CA ARG A 234 -37.94 18.23 -18.63
C ARG A 234 -37.77 17.99 -20.14
N GLN A 235 -36.71 18.50 -20.78
CA GLN A 235 -36.49 18.44 -22.24
C GLN A 235 -35.00 18.32 -22.62
N LEU A 236 -34.26 17.37 -22.05
CA LEU A 236 -32.90 17.09 -22.53
C LEU A 236 -32.91 16.14 -23.73
N ASN A 237 -32.22 16.52 -24.81
CA ASN A 237 -31.84 15.60 -25.88
C ASN A 237 -30.83 14.58 -25.32
N THR A 238 -30.84 13.34 -25.81
CA THR A 238 -29.90 12.27 -25.39
C THR A 238 -28.43 12.68 -25.57
N LEU A 239 -28.13 13.43 -26.63
CA LEU A 239 -26.82 14.06 -26.87
C LEU A 239 -26.44 15.07 -25.78
N GLN A 240 -27.40 15.83 -25.27
CA GLN A 240 -27.16 16.86 -24.27
C GLN A 240 -26.90 16.23 -22.89
N ALA A 241 -27.57 15.12 -22.58
CA ALA A 241 -27.27 14.29 -21.41
C ALA A 241 -25.89 13.61 -21.51
N PHE A 242 -25.47 13.18 -22.70
CA PHE A 242 -24.12 12.67 -22.94
C PHE A 242 -23.05 13.74 -22.68
N TYR A 243 -23.18 14.94 -23.26
CA TYR A 243 -22.22 16.02 -23.05
C TYR A 243 -22.13 16.49 -21.59
N LEU A 244 -23.25 16.55 -20.85
CA LEU A 244 -23.23 16.86 -19.42
C LEU A 244 -22.51 15.78 -18.59
N SER A 245 -22.78 14.50 -18.89
CA SER A 245 -22.15 13.38 -18.19
C SER A 245 -20.64 13.31 -18.51
N LEU A 246 -20.26 13.60 -19.76
CA LEU A 246 -18.87 13.70 -20.18
C LEU A 246 -18.14 14.85 -19.45
N ALA A 247 -18.77 16.02 -19.34
CA ALA A 247 -18.22 17.17 -18.63
C ALA A 247 -18.00 16.89 -17.13
N TYR A 248 -18.94 16.17 -16.50
CA TYR A 248 -18.82 15.71 -15.13
C TYR A 248 -17.62 14.78 -14.93
N VAL A 249 -17.50 13.76 -15.78
CA VAL A 249 -16.41 12.77 -15.72
C VAL A 249 -15.07 13.41 -16.02
N LEU A 250 -14.98 14.30 -17.02
CA LEU A 250 -13.76 15.05 -17.32
C LEU A 250 -13.32 15.94 -16.15
N GLY A 251 -14.26 16.56 -15.44
CA GLY A 251 -13.96 17.32 -14.22
C GLY A 251 -13.31 16.45 -13.14
N MET A 252 -13.86 15.26 -12.88
CA MET A 252 -13.26 14.29 -11.94
C MET A 252 -11.91 13.76 -12.43
N ALA A 253 -11.81 13.44 -13.71
CA ALA A 253 -10.60 12.88 -14.31
C ALA A 253 -9.44 13.88 -14.27
N LEU A 254 -9.70 15.16 -14.52
CA LEU A 254 -8.69 16.22 -14.39
C LEU A 254 -8.22 16.39 -12.94
N THR A 255 -9.12 16.29 -11.95
CA THR A 255 -8.71 16.36 -10.54
C THR A 255 -7.88 15.15 -10.09
N TYR A 256 -8.22 13.94 -10.54
CA TYR A 256 -7.42 12.74 -10.26
C TYR A 256 -6.09 12.74 -11.02
N ALA A 257 -6.08 13.20 -12.26
CA ALA A 257 -4.84 13.41 -13.02
C ALA A 257 -3.94 14.43 -12.34
N ALA A 258 -4.48 15.56 -11.88
CA ALA A 258 -3.72 16.57 -11.14
C ALA A 258 -3.16 16.01 -9.82
N ALA A 259 -3.95 15.23 -9.08
CA ALA A 259 -3.47 14.53 -7.89
C ALA A 259 -2.37 13.51 -8.24
N GLY A 260 -2.49 12.77 -9.34
CA GLY A 260 -1.49 11.81 -9.80
C GLY A 260 -0.19 12.45 -10.27
N VAL A 261 -0.27 13.59 -10.95
CA VAL A 261 0.90 14.40 -11.32
C VAL A 261 1.57 14.95 -10.05
N LEU A 262 0.79 15.48 -9.10
CA LEU A 262 1.33 15.97 -7.83
C LEU A 262 2.03 14.87 -7.05
N VAL A 263 1.45 13.67 -6.94
CA VAL A 263 2.10 12.55 -6.25
C VAL A 263 3.28 12.01 -7.04
N GLY A 264 3.21 11.93 -8.38
CA GLY A 264 4.36 11.53 -9.20
C GLY A 264 5.54 12.51 -9.13
N LEU A 265 5.29 13.79 -8.86
CA LEU A 265 6.34 14.81 -8.66
C LEU A 265 6.82 14.92 -7.20
N LEU A 266 6.02 14.52 -6.22
CA LEU A 266 6.29 14.67 -4.78
C LEU A 266 6.52 13.32 -4.06
N GLY A 267 6.58 12.21 -4.80
CA GLY A 267 6.24 10.84 -4.40
C GLY A 267 7.14 10.13 -3.38
N ALA A 268 8.07 10.83 -2.74
CA ALA A 268 8.91 10.28 -1.67
C ALA A 268 9.12 11.25 -0.48
N SER A 269 8.88 12.56 -0.65
CA SER A 269 9.32 13.57 0.33
C SER A 269 8.25 14.03 1.32
N PHE A 270 6.97 13.76 1.05
CA PHE A 270 5.89 14.08 1.97
C PHE A 270 5.23 12.79 2.47
N ASN A 271 5.36 12.51 3.77
CA ASN A 271 4.65 11.46 4.49
C ASN A 271 3.14 11.78 4.60
N ILE A 272 2.49 11.96 3.45
CA ILE A 272 1.07 12.27 3.29
C ILE A 272 0.25 11.11 3.86
N GLN A 273 0.77 9.88 3.77
CA GLN A 273 0.19 8.68 4.36
C GLN A 273 0.00 8.83 5.88
N ALA A 274 1.03 9.27 6.63
CA ALA A 274 0.91 9.49 8.07
C ALA A 274 -0.02 10.66 8.43
N HIS A 275 -0.01 11.73 7.63
CA HIS A 275 -0.90 12.87 7.87
C HIS A 275 -2.38 12.55 7.60
N LEU A 276 -2.68 11.70 6.61
CA LEU A 276 -4.03 11.23 6.33
C LEU A 276 -4.55 10.26 7.41
N GLN A 277 -3.65 9.66 8.19
CA GLN A 277 -3.98 8.75 9.30
C GLN A 277 -4.07 9.46 10.65
N ALA A 278 -3.77 10.75 10.74
CA ALA A 278 -3.89 11.50 11.99
C ALA A 278 -5.34 11.39 12.54
N PRO A 279 -5.53 11.17 13.86
CA PRO A 279 -6.83 10.85 14.44
C PRO A 279 -7.88 11.96 14.19
N TRP A 280 -7.45 13.23 14.08
CA TRP A 280 -8.32 14.34 13.75
C TRP A 280 -8.82 14.32 12.29
N VAL A 281 -7.99 13.85 11.34
CA VAL A 281 -8.35 13.73 9.93
C VAL A 281 -9.33 12.56 9.75
N LEU A 282 -9.04 11.42 10.38
CA LEU A 282 -9.97 10.28 10.39
C LEU A 282 -11.31 10.65 11.03
N ALA A 283 -11.30 11.38 12.15
CA ALA A 283 -12.53 11.88 12.78
C ALA A 283 -13.31 12.85 11.87
N LEU A 284 -12.62 13.73 11.14
CA LEU A 284 -13.24 14.63 10.16
C LEU A 284 -13.94 13.84 9.04
N PHE A 285 -13.26 12.84 8.46
CA PHE A 285 -13.83 12.00 7.40
C PHE A 285 -14.97 11.13 7.91
N ALA A 286 -14.82 10.49 9.07
CA ALA A 286 -15.90 9.73 9.70
C ALA A 286 -17.13 10.62 9.98
N GLY A 287 -16.90 11.87 10.43
CA GLY A 287 -17.94 12.87 10.59
C GLY A 287 -18.64 13.24 9.29
N LEU A 288 -17.89 13.40 8.20
CA LEU A 288 -18.43 13.66 6.86
C LEU A 288 -19.29 12.48 6.35
N PHE A 289 -18.82 11.23 6.51
CA PHE A 289 -19.59 10.04 6.14
C PHE A 289 -20.88 9.90 6.97
N THR A 290 -20.80 10.17 8.28
CA THR A 290 -21.96 10.18 9.17
C THR A 290 -22.99 11.21 8.73
N LEU A 291 -22.53 12.43 8.40
CA LEU A 291 -23.39 13.50 7.89
C LEU A 291 -24.07 13.10 6.57
N LEU A 292 -23.33 12.50 5.64
CA LEU A 292 -23.87 12.04 4.36
C LEU A 292 -24.88 10.89 4.54
N ALA A 293 -24.63 9.97 5.46
CA ALA A 293 -25.56 8.90 5.80
C ALA A 293 -26.86 9.46 6.39
N LEU A 294 -26.78 10.44 7.30
CA LEU A 294 -27.95 11.14 7.84
C LEU A 294 -28.77 11.86 6.76
N ALA A 295 -28.11 12.42 5.75
CA ALA A 295 -28.78 13.00 4.58
C ALA A 295 -29.52 11.94 3.74
N MET A 296 -28.97 10.73 3.61
CA MET A 296 -29.63 9.61 2.91
C MET A 296 -30.82 9.03 3.68
N PHE A 297 -30.79 9.05 5.01
CA PHE A 297 -31.96 8.72 5.84
C PHE A 297 -33.06 9.79 5.80
N GLY A 298 -32.77 10.96 5.20
CA GLY A 298 -33.73 12.05 5.08
C GLY A 298 -33.95 12.83 6.38
N VAL A 299 -33.04 12.70 7.36
CA VAL A 299 -33.08 13.49 8.62
C VAL A 299 -32.90 14.98 8.31
N PHE A 300 -32.07 15.29 7.31
CA PHE A 300 -31.89 16.63 6.78
C PHE A 300 -31.92 16.60 5.24
N GLU A 301 -32.87 17.31 4.64
CA GLU A 301 -32.76 17.64 3.21
C GLU A 301 -31.91 18.90 3.09
N ILE A 302 -30.71 18.80 2.50
CA ILE A 302 -29.90 19.98 2.15
C ILE A 302 -30.63 20.73 1.02
N ARG A 303 -31.68 21.47 1.37
CA ARG A 303 -32.35 22.40 0.47
C ARG A 303 -31.56 23.70 0.49
N LEU A 304 -30.73 23.88 -0.53
CA LEU A 304 -30.11 25.17 -0.84
C LEU A 304 -31.18 26.28 -0.74
N PRO A 305 -30.93 27.37 0.02
CA PRO A 305 -31.89 28.45 0.17
C PRO A 305 -32.31 28.94 -1.22
N GLN A 306 -33.62 29.08 -1.44
CA GLN A 306 -34.20 29.48 -2.73
C GLN A 306 -33.55 30.76 -3.31
N ARG A 307 -32.99 31.63 -2.45
CA ARG A 307 -32.26 32.85 -2.83
C ARG A 307 -30.92 32.56 -3.51
N VAL A 308 -30.18 31.56 -3.04
CA VAL A 308 -28.89 31.13 -3.60
C VAL A 308 -29.14 30.36 -4.89
N MET A 309 -30.10 29.43 -4.87
CA MET A 309 -30.50 28.67 -6.05
C MET A 309 -30.93 29.61 -7.17
N ASN A 310 -31.85 30.55 -6.92
CA ASN A 310 -32.33 31.48 -7.95
C ASN A 310 -31.25 32.45 -8.47
N ARG A 311 -30.19 32.75 -7.70
CA ARG A 311 -29.05 33.53 -8.19
C ARG A 311 -28.14 32.69 -9.07
N LEU A 312 -27.80 31.48 -8.65
CA LEU A 312 -26.98 30.56 -9.43
C LEU A 312 -27.67 30.18 -10.74
N THR A 313 -28.98 29.90 -10.72
CA THR A 313 -29.74 29.56 -11.93
C THR A 313 -29.83 30.73 -12.90
N ARG A 314 -30.07 31.97 -12.44
CA ARG A 314 -30.07 33.16 -13.32
C ARG A 314 -28.69 33.49 -13.90
N GLN A 315 -27.63 33.22 -13.16
CA GLN A 315 -26.26 33.42 -13.61
C GLN A 315 -25.82 32.31 -14.57
N SER A 316 -26.32 31.09 -14.37
CA SER A 316 -26.16 29.94 -15.26
C SER A 316 -26.95 30.12 -16.58
N GLU A 317 -28.15 30.69 -16.56
CA GLU A 317 -28.95 30.99 -17.77
C GLU A 317 -28.32 32.05 -18.69
N ARG A 318 -27.47 32.95 -18.16
CA ARG A 318 -26.78 33.97 -18.97
C ARG A 318 -25.56 33.44 -19.73
N LEU A 319 -25.06 32.27 -19.36
CA LEU A 319 -24.03 31.56 -20.09
C LEU A 319 -24.69 30.36 -20.77
N SER A 320 -25.10 30.51 -22.03
CA SER A 320 -25.72 29.41 -22.80
C SER A 320 -24.79 28.20 -23.04
N GLY A 321 -23.54 28.24 -22.55
CA GLY A 321 -22.59 27.11 -22.41
C GLY A 321 -22.23 26.74 -20.96
N GLY A 322 -22.91 27.31 -19.96
CA GLY A 322 -22.54 27.29 -18.53
C GLY A 322 -22.96 26.07 -17.72
N ASN A 323 -23.79 25.17 -18.27
CA ASN A 323 -24.06 23.89 -17.62
C ASN A 323 -22.82 22.99 -17.57
N VAL A 324 -21.92 23.09 -18.57
CA VAL A 324 -20.72 22.24 -18.68
C VAL A 324 -19.69 22.59 -17.61
N ALA A 325 -19.37 23.88 -17.46
CA ALA A 325 -18.39 24.34 -16.47
C ALA A 325 -18.90 24.15 -15.02
N GLY A 326 -20.19 24.39 -14.76
CA GLY A 326 -20.79 24.16 -13.44
C GLY A 326 -20.82 22.68 -13.06
N VAL A 327 -21.13 21.79 -14.01
CA VAL A 327 -21.13 20.34 -13.80
C VAL A 327 -19.70 19.80 -13.65
N ALA A 328 -18.72 20.34 -14.38
CA ALA A 328 -17.30 20.00 -14.19
C ALA A 328 -16.79 20.40 -12.80
N GLY A 329 -17.19 21.57 -12.28
CA GLY A 329 -16.85 22.01 -10.91
C GLY A 329 -17.48 21.13 -9.82
N ILE A 330 -18.72 20.67 -10.01
CA ILE A 330 -19.36 19.67 -9.12
C ILE A 330 -18.61 18.33 -9.20
N GLY A 331 -18.13 17.95 -10.39
CA GLY A 331 -17.23 16.80 -10.57
C GLY A 331 -15.97 16.92 -9.72
N ALA A 332 -15.22 18.01 -9.85
CA ALA A 332 -14.00 18.25 -9.09
C ALA A 332 -14.19 18.15 -7.56
N LEU A 333 -15.29 18.71 -7.04
CA LEU A 333 -15.63 18.59 -5.62
C LEU A 333 -16.03 17.17 -5.22
N SER A 334 -16.68 16.42 -6.12
CA SER A 334 -17.05 15.03 -5.88
C SER A 334 -15.81 14.13 -5.79
N ALA A 335 -14.79 14.38 -6.61
CA ALA A 335 -13.53 13.63 -6.55
C ALA A 335 -12.88 13.73 -5.16
N LEU A 336 -12.88 14.91 -4.55
CA LEU A 336 -12.35 15.11 -3.19
C LEU A 336 -13.13 14.31 -2.12
N ILE A 337 -14.45 14.19 -2.28
CA ILE A 337 -15.31 13.43 -1.36
C ILE A 337 -15.14 11.92 -1.55
N VAL A 338 -14.83 11.46 -2.77
CA VAL A 338 -14.65 10.04 -3.11
C VAL A 338 -13.27 9.52 -2.69
N SER A 339 -12.26 10.40 -2.55
CA SER A 339 -10.89 10.06 -2.17
C SER A 339 -10.74 9.11 -0.96
N PRO A 340 -11.48 9.26 0.17
CA PRO A 340 -11.33 8.38 1.33
C PRO A 340 -11.76 6.93 1.07
N CYS A 341 -12.63 6.70 0.08
CA CYS A 341 -13.11 5.36 -0.25
C CYS A 341 -12.26 4.65 -1.29
N VAL A 342 -11.44 5.40 -2.03
CA VAL A 342 -10.57 4.87 -3.09
C VAL A 342 -9.13 4.81 -2.60
N THR A 343 -8.86 5.15 -1.34
CA THR A 343 -7.51 5.28 -0.78
C THR A 343 -6.69 3.99 -0.89
N ALA A 344 -7.26 2.81 -0.64
CA ALA A 344 -6.51 1.55 -0.72
C ALA A 344 -6.11 1.17 -2.17
N PRO A 345 -7.02 1.17 -3.16
CA PRO A 345 -6.65 1.02 -4.57
C PRO A 345 -5.71 2.11 -5.08
N LEU A 346 -5.92 3.36 -4.64
CA LEU A 346 -5.02 4.47 -4.96
C LEU A 346 -3.65 4.25 -4.37
N ALA A 347 -3.52 3.80 -3.12
CA ALA A 347 -2.23 3.55 -2.48
C ALA A 347 -1.43 2.49 -3.25
N ALA A 348 -2.05 1.38 -3.63
CA ALA A 348 -1.40 0.36 -4.47
C ALA A 348 -0.97 0.92 -5.84
N ALA A 349 -1.83 1.71 -6.48
CA ALA A 349 -1.50 2.40 -7.73
C ALA A 349 -0.36 3.39 -7.55
N LEU A 350 -0.35 4.15 -6.45
CA LEU A 350 0.64 5.16 -6.14
C LEU A 350 2.00 4.53 -5.83
N VAL A 351 2.06 3.36 -5.17
CA VAL A 351 3.31 2.60 -4.95
C VAL A 351 3.94 2.16 -6.28
N TYR A 352 3.12 1.68 -7.22
CA TYR A 352 3.60 1.34 -8.56
C TYR A 352 4.06 2.60 -9.34
N LEU A 353 3.30 3.69 -9.24
CA LEU A 353 3.61 4.95 -9.93
C LEU A 353 4.82 5.69 -9.31
N SER A 354 5.07 5.54 -8.01
CA SER A 354 6.25 6.10 -7.35
C SER A 354 7.53 5.39 -7.80
N ALA A 355 7.47 4.07 -8.08
CA ALA A 355 8.61 3.32 -8.60
C ALA A 355 9.03 3.78 -10.02
N THR A 356 8.08 4.26 -10.83
CA THR A 356 8.35 4.68 -12.21
C THR A 356 8.78 6.15 -12.35
N GLN A 357 8.76 6.95 -11.27
CA GLN A 357 9.13 8.38 -11.18
C GLN A 357 8.58 9.32 -12.30
N ASN A 358 7.62 8.85 -13.10
CA ASN A 358 7.14 9.57 -14.27
C ASN A 358 5.78 10.22 -13.99
N ALA A 359 5.80 11.54 -13.74
CA ALA A 359 4.62 12.35 -13.45
C ALA A 359 3.54 12.26 -14.55
N THR A 360 3.94 12.11 -15.82
CA THR A 360 2.99 11.99 -16.93
C THR A 360 2.27 10.64 -16.92
N MET A 361 2.98 9.56 -16.57
CA MET A 361 2.41 8.22 -16.44
C MET A 361 1.44 8.15 -15.25
N GLY A 362 1.79 8.75 -14.10
CA GLY A 362 0.90 8.85 -12.94
C GLY A 362 -0.37 9.66 -13.22
N GLY A 363 -0.23 10.78 -13.92
CA GLY A 363 -1.37 11.58 -14.39
C GLY A 363 -2.29 10.81 -15.33
N LEU A 364 -1.74 10.11 -16.33
CA LEU A 364 -2.50 9.34 -17.31
C LEU A 364 -3.16 8.08 -16.72
N ALA A 365 -2.50 7.40 -15.78
CA ALA A 365 -3.05 6.24 -15.09
C ALA A 365 -4.26 6.61 -14.23
N LEU A 366 -4.16 7.67 -13.42
CA LEU A 366 -5.29 8.14 -12.60
C LEU A 366 -6.40 8.77 -13.45
N PHE A 367 -6.05 9.39 -14.58
CA PHE A 367 -7.03 9.83 -15.57
C PHE A 367 -7.82 8.66 -16.16
N ALA A 368 -7.13 7.57 -16.55
CA ALA A 368 -7.75 6.37 -17.09
C ALA A 368 -8.64 5.67 -16.03
N LEU A 369 -8.20 5.61 -14.78
CA LEU A 369 -8.98 5.08 -13.66
C LEU A 369 -10.27 5.89 -13.43
N ALA A 370 -10.18 7.23 -13.47
CA ALA A 370 -11.34 8.11 -13.35
C ALA A 370 -12.32 7.97 -14.52
N LEU A 371 -11.82 7.77 -15.75
CA LEU A 371 -12.65 7.45 -16.91
C LEU A 371 -13.33 6.08 -16.76
N GLY A 372 -12.64 5.08 -16.22
CA GLY A 372 -13.20 3.76 -15.90
C GLY A 372 -14.41 3.86 -14.97
N MET A 373 -14.27 4.59 -13.86
CA MET A 373 -15.36 4.85 -12.92
C MET A 373 -16.50 5.68 -13.54
N GLY A 374 -16.18 6.60 -14.44
CA GLY A 374 -17.14 7.47 -15.13
C GLY A 374 -17.94 6.76 -16.23
N THR A 375 -17.45 5.64 -16.75
CA THR A 375 -18.07 4.96 -17.90
C THR A 375 -19.46 4.40 -17.58
N PRO A 376 -19.68 3.69 -16.45
CA PRO A 376 -21.02 3.27 -16.06
C PRO A 376 -21.98 4.45 -15.84
N LEU A 377 -21.48 5.57 -15.31
CA LEU A 377 -22.27 6.80 -15.13
C LEU A 377 -22.70 7.40 -16.48
N ILE A 378 -21.81 7.45 -17.47
CA ILE A 378 -22.12 7.90 -18.83
C ILE A 378 -23.12 6.96 -19.49
N LEU A 379 -22.95 5.64 -19.34
CA LEU A 379 -23.86 4.62 -19.88
C LEU A 379 -25.27 4.76 -19.30
N VAL A 380 -25.39 4.95 -17.99
CA VAL A 380 -26.68 5.15 -17.31
C VAL A 380 -27.29 6.51 -17.66
N GLY A 381 -26.47 7.57 -17.75
CA GLY A 381 -26.90 8.91 -18.13
C GLY A 381 -27.41 9.00 -19.57
N THR A 382 -26.79 8.28 -20.50
CA THR A 382 -27.21 8.20 -21.91
C THR A 382 -28.33 7.20 -22.16
N GLY A 383 -28.33 6.07 -21.45
CA GLY A 383 -29.37 5.03 -21.51
C GLY A 383 -30.75 5.54 -21.07
N GLY A 384 -30.79 6.66 -20.33
CA GLY A 384 -31.98 7.46 -20.09
C GLY A 384 -33.13 6.71 -19.41
N ARG A 385 -34.30 7.36 -19.39
CA ARG A 385 -35.54 6.98 -18.67
C ARG A 385 -36.09 5.57 -18.98
N ARG A 386 -35.49 4.84 -19.94
CA ARG A 386 -35.88 3.50 -20.37
C ARG A 386 -35.38 2.40 -19.43
N PHE A 387 -34.23 2.59 -18.78
CA PHE A 387 -33.65 1.60 -17.85
C PHE A 387 -33.95 1.92 -16.37
N MET A 388 -34.38 3.13 -16.05
CA MET A 388 -34.51 3.57 -14.67
C MET A 388 -35.97 3.46 -14.18
N PRO A 389 -36.27 2.59 -13.19
CA PRO A 389 -37.61 2.50 -12.61
C PRO A 389 -38.00 3.82 -11.97
N GLN A 390 -39.29 4.18 -12.04
CA GLN A 390 -39.78 5.43 -11.46
C GLN A 390 -39.40 5.52 -9.97
N PRO A 391 -39.00 6.71 -9.47
CA PRO A 391 -38.72 6.90 -8.05
C PRO A 391 -39.95 6.51 -7.24
N GLY A 392 -39.79 5.52 -6.35
CA GLY A 392 -40.85 4.93 -5.55
C GLY A 392 -40.33 4.29 -4.26
N PRO A 393 -41.13 3.46 -3.55
CA PRO A 393 -40.75 2.86 -2.26
C PRO A 393 -39.50 1.97 -2.30
N TRP A 394 -39.11 1.53 -3.49
CA TRP A 394 -37.85 0.80 -3.71
C TRP A 394 -36.62 1.70 -3.59
N MET A 395 -36.68 2.94 -4.08
CA MET A 395 -35.59 3.93 -4.01
C MET A 395 -35.26 4.26 -2.54
N ASN A 396 -36.28 4.43 -1.70
CA ASN A 396 -36.08 4.71 -0.27
C ASN A 396 -35.41 3.54 0.47
N ARG A 397 -35.72 2.30 0.07
CA ARG A 397 -35.06 1.10 0.63
C ARG A 397 -33.58 1.02 0.26
N ILE A 398 -33.25 1.38 -0.98
CA ILE A 398 -31.87 1.43 -1.44
C ILE A 398 -31.09 2.54 -0.73
N LYS A 399 -31.67 3.74 -0.61
CA LYS A 399 -31.05 4.85 0.14
C LYS A 399 -30.77 4.46 1.59
N ALA A 400 -31.71 3.81 2.26
CA ALA A 400 -31.52 3.32 3.62
C ALA A 400 -30.40 2.27 3.70
N ALA A 401 -30.35 1.31 2.77
CA ALA A 401 -29.29 0.29 2.74
C ALA A 401 -27.90 0.90 2.53
N PHE A 402 -27.76 1.85 1.59
CA PHE A 402 -26.49 2.56 1.38
C PHE A 402 -26.12 3.49 2.54
N GLY A 403 -27.10 4.11 3.20
CA GLY A 403 -26.86 4.90 4.41
C GLY A 403 -26.30 4.07 5.56
N ILE A 404 -26.81 2.85 5.76
CA ILE A 404 -26.30 1.91 6.76
C ILE A 404 -24.86 1.48 6.40
N LEU A 405 -24.59 1.21 5.13
CA LEU A 405 -23.26 0.84 4.66
C LEU A 405 -22.24 1.97 4.84
N MET A 406 -22.63 3.23 4.57
CA MET A 406 -21.79 4.41 4.84
C MET A 406 -21.49 4.58 6.34
N LEU A 407 -22.48 4.36 7.21
CA LEU A 407 -22.25 4.37 8.66
C LEU A 407 -21.33 3.24 9.11
N ALA A 408 -21.44 2.03 8.52
CA ALA A 408 -20.55 0.93 8.81
C ALA A 408 -19.09 1.27 8.49
N VAL A 409 -18.84 1.89 7.32
CA VAL A 409 -17.50 2.39 6.95
C VAL A 409 -17.03 3.50 7.89
N ALA A 410 -17.92 4.41 8.30
CA ALA A 410 -17.58 5.46 9.25
C ALA A 410 -17.18 4.90 10.63
N ILE A 411 -17.92 3.92 11.14
CA ILE A 411 -17.59 3.22 12.39
C ILE A 411 -16.26 2.47 12.25
N TRP A 412 -16.04 1.79 11.12
CA TRP A 412 -14.79 1.08 10.83
C TRP A 412 -13.57 2.03 10.79
N LEU A 413 -13.72 3.24 10.24
CA LEU A 413 -12.67 4.27 10.31
C LEU A 413 -12.43 4.77 11.74
N LEU A 414 -13.51 4.87 12.53
CA LEU A 414 -13.47 5.39 13.91
C LEU A 414 -12.93 4.35 14.91
N GLU A 415 -13.05 3.05 14.60
CA GLU A 415 -12.49 1.93 15.37
C GLU A 415 -10.97 2.02 15.50
N ARG A 416 -10.28 2.65 14.55
CA ARG A 416 -8.83 2.93 14.65
C ARG A 416 -8.46 4.00 15.68
N VAL A 417 -9.43 4.80 16.14
CA VAL A 417 -9.19 5.96 17.03
C VAL A 417 -9.87 5.77 18.40
N ILE A 418 -10.83 4.86 18.50
CA ILE A 418 -11.67 4.66 19.69
C ILE A 418 -11.31 3.34 20.38
N PRO A 419 -11.28 3.28 21.73
CA PRO A 419 -11.05 2.03 22.45
C PRO A 419 -12.07 0.95 22.05
N GLY A 420 -11.58 -0.30 21.85
CA GLY A 420 -12.36 -1.46 21.39
C GLY A 420 -13.80 -1.59 21.93
N PRO A 421 -14.08 -1.47 23.25
CA PRO A 421 -15.44 -1.59 23.76
C PRO A 421 -16.39 -0.49 23.24
N ALA A 422 -15.90 0.72 22.98
CA ALA A 422 -16.73 1.78 22.41
C ALA A 422 -17.01 1.58 20.91
N ALA A 423 -16.07 0.98 20.16
CA ALA A 423 -16.32 0.55 18.79
C ALA A 423 -17.39 -0.56 18.72
N LEU A 424 -17.35 -1.53 19.64
CA LEU A 424 -18.37 -2.58 19.76
C LEU A 424 -19.77 -2.01 20.05
N VAL A 425 -19.88 -1.00 20.93
CA VAL A 425 -21.15 -0.32 21.21
C VAL A 425 -21.70 0.38 19.96
N LEU A 426 -20.84 1.03 19.17
CA LEU A 426 -21.24 1.69 17.91
C LEU A 426 -21.75 0.66 16.88
N TRP A 427 -21.03 -0.45 16.70
CA TRP A 427 -21.46 -1.56 15.85
C TRP A 427 -22.78 -2.17 16.33
N ALA A 428 -22.92 -2.41 17.63
CA ALA A 428 -24.15 -2.93 18.20
C ALA A 428 -25.34 -1.97 17.99
N LEU A 429 -25.12 -0.66 18.16
CA LEU A 429 -26.15 0.34 17.94
C LEU A 429 -26.59 0.38 16.47
N LEU A 430 -25.64 0.31 15.53
CA LEU A 430 -25.94 0.24 14.10
C LEU A 430 -26.75 -1.00 13.73
N LEU A 431 -26.34 -2.19 14.21
CA LEU A 431 -27.03 -3.44 13.93
C LEU A 431 -28.40 -3.51 14.61
N ALA A 432 -28.54 -2.98 15.83
CA ALA A 432 -29.81 -2.90 16.54
C ALA A 432 -30.80 -1.99 15.81
N VAL A 433 -30.38 -0.78 15.42
CA VAL A 433 -31.23 0.17 14.66
C VAL A 433 -31.63 -0.44 13.32
N THR A 434 -30.69 -1.08 12.62
CA THR A 434 -30.96 -1.77 11.35
C THR A 434 -31.96 -2.93 11.53
N GLY A 435 -31.78 -3.75 12.57
CA GLY A 435 -32.67 -4.87 12.88
C GLY A 435 -34.08 -4.43 13.25
N VAL A 436 -34.22 -3.35 14.03
CA VAL A 436 -35.51 -2.70 14.33
C VAL A 436 -36.18 -2.23 13.04
N GLN A 437 -35.45 -1.56 12.16
CA GLN A 437 -35.98 -0.98 10.92
C GLN A 437 -36.36 -2.05 9.87
N LEU A 438 -35.82 -3.26 9.97
CA LEU A 438 -36.23 -4.42 9.18
C LEU A 438 -37.54 -5.07 9.69
N GLY A 439 -38.04 -4.65 10.86
CA GLY A 439 -39.31 -5.09 11.44
C GLY A 439 -39.17 -6.21 12.48
N ALA A 440 -38.04 -6.27 13.22
CA ALA A 440 -37.81 -7.30 14.25
C ALA A 440 -38.98 -7.39 15.28
N PHE A 441 -39.57 -6.25 15.64
CA PHE A 441 -40.66 -6.16 16.62
C PHE A 441 -42.07 -5.99 16.01
N GLU A 442 -42.19 -5.96 14.68
CA GLU A 442 -43.51 -5.80 14.02
C GLU A 442 -44.29 -7.14 14.01
N PRO A 443 -45.63 -7.11 14.11
CA PRO A 443 -46.46 -8.31 14.06
C PRO A 443 -46.32 -9.06 12.72
N LEU A 444 -46.42 -10.40 12.75
CA LEU A 444 -46.14 -11.24 11.58
C LEU A 444 -47.09 -10.95 10.41
N GLY A 445 -46.54 -10.49 9.28
CA GLY A 445 -47.19 -10.54 7.97
C GLY A 445 -46.88 -11.83 7.19
N GLU A 446 -47.73 -12.19 6.23
CA GLU A 446 -47.50 -13.34 5.34
C GLU A 446 -46.50 -13.02 4.20
N GLY A 447 -45.66 -13.99 3.81
CA GLY A 447 -44.77 -13.91 2.64
C GLY A 447 -43.36 -13.33 2.89
N TRP A 448 -42.79 -12.63 1.89
CA TRP A 448 -41.47 -11.95 1.91
C TRP A 448 -41.14 -11.08 3.14
N PRO A 449 -42.10 -10.41 3.82
CA PRO A 449 -41.81 -9.73 5.09
C PRO A 449 -41.36 -10.67 6.23
N ARG A 450 -41.65 -11.98 6.15
CA ARG A 450 -41.29 -12.98 7.17
C ARG A 450 -39.80 -13.33 7.15
N THR A 451 -39.17 -13.41 5.97
CA THR A 451 -37.72 -13.62 5.85
C THR A 451 -36.93 -12.39 6.28
N ARG A 452 -37.41 -11.19 5.92
CA ARG A 452 -36.83 -9.92 6.38
C ARG A 452 -36.85 -9.78 7.90
N LYS A 453 -37.94 -10.21 8.54
CA LYS A 453 -38.04 -10.26 10.00
C LYS A 453 -37.02 -11.22 10.62
N GLY A 454 -36.82 -12.39 10.03
CA GLY A 454 -35.78 -13.34 10.48
C GLY A 454 -34.39 -12.72 10.49
N ILE A 455 -34.01 -12.04 9.40
CA ILE A 455 -32.74 -11.31 9.31
C ILE A 455 -32.66 -10.18 10.36
N GLY A 456 -33.75 -9.43 10.55
CA GLY A 456 -33.81 -8.37 11.57
C GLY A 456 -33.63 -8.89 12.99
N VAL A 457 -34.23 -10.04 13.33
CA VAL A 457 -34.07 -10.67 14.65
C VAL A 457 -32.64 -11.18 14.86
N VAL A 458 -32.03 -11.80 13.84
CA VAL A 458 -30.63 -12.23 13.91
C VAL A 458 -29.69 -11.03 14.13
N LEU A 459 -29.91 -9.91 13.42
CA LEU A 459 -29.11 -8.70 13.62
C LEU A 459 -29.25 -8.10 15.02
N VAL A 460 -30.46 -8.12 15.60
CA VAL A 460 -30.68 -7.67 16.99
C VAL A 460 -30.00 -8.62 17.99
N LEU A 461 -30.02 -9.92 17.73
CA LEU A 461 -29.31 -10.90 18.57
C LEU A 461 -27.79 -10.71 18.51
N VAL A 462 -27.23 -10.48 17.32
CA VAL A 462 -25.80 -10.16 17.14
C VAL A 462 -25.46 -8.83 17.83
N ALA A 463 -26.31 -7.81 17.72
CA ALA A 463 -26.13 -6.55 18.45
C ALA A 463 -26.11 -6.74 19.98
N ALA A 464 -26.98 -7.60 20.51
CA ALA A 464 -26.99 -7.95 21.92
C ALA A 464 -25.72 -8.71 22.35
N MET A 465 -25.20 -9.61 21.51
CA MET A 465 -23.92 -10.29 21.75
C MET A 465 -22.75 -9.31 21.76
N LEU A 466 -22.69 -8.36 20.82
CA LEU A 466 -21.66 -7.32 20.78
C LEU A 466 -21.72 -6.40 22.01
N LEU A 467 -22.91 -6.04 22.47
CA LEU A 467 -23.08 -5.29 23.73
C LEU A 467 -22.62 -6.08 24.95
N ALA A 468 -22.92 -7.38 25.00
CA ALA A 468 -22.45 -8.26 26.07
C ALA A 468 -20.92 -8.39 26.07
N GLY A 469 -20.31 -8.53 24.89
CA GLY A 469 -18.86 -8.54 24.71
C GLY A 469 -18.21 -7.21 25.12
N ALA A 470 -18.79 -6.08 24.73
CA ALA A 470 -18.32 -4.76 25.13
C ALA A 470 -18.34 -4.56 26.65
N MET A 471 -19.39 -5.02 27.33
CA MET A 471 -19.48 -5.00 28.80
C MET A 471 -18.47 -5.95 29.46
N ALA A 472 -18.08 -7.02 28.78
CA ALA A 472 -17.07 -7.97 29.23
C ALA A 472 -15.63 -7.56 28.85
N GLY A 473 -15.44 -6.39 28.23
CA GLY A 473 -14.12 -5.86 27.86
C GLY A 473 -13.55 -6.43 26.55
N ALA A 474 -14.35 -7.09 25.72
CA ALA A 474 -13.91 -7.51 24.40
C ALA A 474 -13.53 -6.30 23.53
N SER A 475 -12.56 -6.50 22.65
CA SER A 475 -12.10 -5.50 21.68
C SER A 475 -12.36 -5.91 20.23
N ASP A 476 -12.79 -7.16 19.98
CA ASP A 476 -12.99 -7.70 18.63
C ASP A 476 -14.48 -7.86 18.26
N PRO A 477 -14.98 -7.18 17.21
CA PRO A 477 -16.35 -7.36 16.71
C PRO A 477 -16.64 -8.76 16.14
N LEU A 478 -15.62 -9.52 15.75
CA LEU A 478 -15.77 -10.89 15.22
C LEU A 478 -15.75 -11.96 16.31
N ARG A 479 -15.23 -11.65 17.52
CA ARG A 479 -15.19 -12.55 18.68
C ARG A 479 -15.77 -11.93 19.96
N PRO A 480 -17.04 -11.48 19.95
CA PRO A 480 -17.62 -10.78 21.10
C PRO A 480 -17.75 -11.63 22.38
N LEU A 481 -17.63 -12.96 22.28
CA LEU A 481 -17.83 -13.89 23.40
C LEU A 481 -16.53 -14.44 23.99
N GLU A 482 -15.36 -14.07 23.46
CA GLU A 482 -14.04 -14.53 23.93
C GLU A 482 -13.83 -14.37 25.45
N PRO A 483 -14.25 -13.25 26.09
CA PRO A 483 -14.14 -13.12 27.54
C PRO A 483 -15.01 -14.10 28.35
N PHE A 484 -16.06 -14.67 27.75
CA PHE A 484 -16.96 -15.62 28.41
C PHE A 484 -16.52 -17.08 28.28
N HIS A 485 -15.61 -17.41 27.35
CA HIS A 485 -15.05 -18.76 27.20
C HIS A 485 -13.95 -19.08 28.24
N ALA A 486 -13.28 -18.06 28.80
CA ALA A 486 -12.28 -18.21 29.85
C ALA A 486 -12.84 -18.70 31.20
N GLY A 487 -14.17 -18.75 31.37
CA GLY A 487 -14.83 -19.08 32.65
C GLY A 487 -15.19 -20.56 32.89
N SER A 488 -14.94 -21.49 31.95
CA SER A 488 -15.44 -22.88 32.05
C SER A 488 -14.37 -23.96 32.27
N GLY A 489 -13.12 -23.59 32.54
CA GLY A 489 -12.02 -24.51 32.84
C GLY A 489 -11.27 -24.14 34.12
N SER A 490 -11.87 -24.32 35.29
CA SER A 490 -11.15 -24.19 36.57
C SER A 490 -10.39 -25.48 36.85
N GLY A 491 -9.09 -25.50 36.54
CA GLY A 491 -8.24 -26.66 36.76
C GLY A 491 -6.76 -26.42 36.49
N GLY A 492 -6.21 -25.29 36.95
CA GLY A 492 -4.77 -25.04 36.92
C GLY A 492 -4.48 -23.55 36.98
N ALA A 493 -3.90 -23.08 38.09
CA ALA A 493 -3.38 -21.73 38.21
C ALA A 493 -2.15 -21.58 37.29
N GLY A 494 -2.38 -21.19 36.05
CA GLY A 494 -1.45 -20.42 35.24
C GLY A 494 -2.21 -19.16 34.83
N LEU A 495 -1.65 -17.98 35.09
CA LEU A 495 -2.11 -16.76 34.41
C LEU A 495 -2.11 -17.05 32.89
N PRO A 496 -3.07 -16.56 32.08
CA PRO A 496 -2.93 -16.61 30.64
C PRO A 496 -1.57 -15.98 30.31
N GLU A 497 -0.67 -16.80 29.77
CA GLU A 497 0.70 -16.38 29.51
C GLU A 497 0.64 -15.47 28.29
N GLU A 498 0.59 -14.15 28.51
CA GLU A 498 0.50 -13.20 27.39
C GLU A 498 1.63 -13.48 26.38
N PRO A 499 1.33 -13.45 25.07
CA PRO A 499 2.30 -13.81 24.03
C PRO A 499 3.53 -12.91 24.05
N PHE A 500 3.38 -11.63 24.46
CA PHE A 500 4.47 -10.69 24.66
C PHE A 500 4.20 -9.76 25.85
N GLU A 501 5.26 -9.35 26.56
CA GLU A 501 5.17 -8.30 27.56
C GLU A 501 5.24 -6.92 26.88
N ARG A 502 4.14 -6.16 26.94
CA ARG A 502 4.09 -4.80 26.37
C ARG A 502 4.89 -3.81 27.21
N VAL A 503 5.82 -3.11 26.57
CA VAL A 503 6.60 -2.03 27.19
C VAL A 503 6.12 -0.70 26.61
N SER A 504 5.35 0.04 27.40
CA SER A 504 4.69 1.30 27.00
C SER A 504 5.61 2.52 26.88
N GLU A 505 6.88 2.39 27.26
CA GLU A 505 7.88 3.46 27.11
C GLU A 505 9.02 2.92 26.25
N ALA A 506 9.09 3.35 24.98
CA ALA A 506 10.14 3.01 24.02
C ALA A 506 11.56 3.15 24.62
N GLY A 507 11.77 4.17 25.47
CA GLY A 507 13.04 4.41 26.16
C GLY A 507 13.44 3.35 27.21
N ARG A 508 12.56 2.44 27.62
CA ARG A 508 12.88 1.34 28.55
C ARG A 508 13.26 0.03 27.87
N ILE A 509 13.06 -0.08 26.56
CA ILE A 509 13.39 -1.30 25.80
C ILE A 509 14.87 -1.61 25.88
N GLU A 510 15.74 -0.59 25.82
CA GLU A 510 17.19 -0.79 25.90
C GLU A 510 17.59 -1.40 27.24
N ALA A 511 17.06 -0.86 28.34
CA ALA A 511 17.32 -1.38 29.68
C ALA A 511 16.80 -2.82 29.86
N ARG A 512 15.68 -3.18 29.20
CA ARG A 512 15.17 -4.57 29.20
C ARG A 512 16.03 -5.51 28.36
N LEU A 513 16.52 -5.06 27.21
CA LEU A 513 17.46 -5.83 26.38
C LEU A 513 18.78 -6.09 27.13
N GLU A 514 19.31 -5.07 27.81
CA GLU A 514 20.50 -5.20 28.67
C GLU A 514 20.25 -6.19 29.82
N GLN A 515 19.11 -6.07 30.50
CA GLN A 515 18.73 -6.99 31.57
C GLN A 515 18.61 -8.45 31.09
N ALA A 516 18.04 -8.66 29.90
CA ALA A 516 17.92 -9.99 29.30
C ALA A 516 19.30 -10.58 28.92
N ALA A 517 20.21 -9.73 28.41
CA ALA A 517 21.59 -10.10 28.11
C ALA A 517 22.37 -10.47 29.38
N GLU A 518 22.23 -9.70 30.47
CA GLU A 518 22.83 -10.03 31.78
C GLU A 518 22.28 -11.35 32.34
N ALA A 519 20.99 -11.64 32.09
CA ALA A 519 20.35 -12.90 32.46
C ALA A 519 20.70 -14.08 31.53
N GLY A 520 21.44 -13.84 30.44
CA GLY A 520 21.81 -14.85 29.45
C GLY A 520 20.61 -15.42 28.69
N LYS A 521 19.54 -14.64 28.49
CA LYS A 521 18.32 -15.08 27.80
C LYS A 521 18.21 -14.41 26.43
N PRO A 522 17.92 -15.17 25.36
CA PRO A 522 17.62 -14.56 24.07
C PRO A 522 16.28 -13.83 24.11
N VAL A 523 16.12 -12.79 23.30
CA VAL A 523 14.92 -11.92 23.29
C VAL A 523 14.25 -11.97 21.93
N ILE A 524 12.92 -12.02 21.91
CA ILE A 524 12.09 -11.71 20.74
C ILE A 524 11.45 -10.35 21.01
N LEU A 525 11.75 -9.37 20.16
CA LEU A 525 11.24 -8.01 20.24
C LEU A 525 10.28 -7.74 19.08
N ASP A 526 9.00 -7.62 19.37
CA ASP A 526 7.94 -7.32 18.40
C ASP A 526 7.64 -5.81 18.37
N PHE A 527 7.67 -5.20 17.18
CA PHE A 527 7.21 -3.83 16.95
C PHE A 527 5.78 -3.85 16.46
N TYR A 528 4.90 -3.24 17.25
CA TYR A 528 3.46 -3.34 17.12
C TYR A 528 2.79 -1.95 17.04
N ALA A 529 1.65 -1.87 16.34
CA ALA A 529 0.76 -0.72 16.42
C ALA A 529 -0.72 -1.11 16.21
N ASP A 530 -1.65 -0.40 16.87
CA ASP A 530 -3.09 -0.65 16.74
C ASP A 530 -3.64 -0.37 15.34
N TRP A 531 -3.02 0.55 14.61
CA TRP A 531 -3.41 0.88 13.24
C TRP A 531 -2.88 -0.12 12.19
N CYS A 532 -1.99 -1.02 12.58
CA CYS A 532 -1.36 -2.02 11.72
C CYS A 532 -2.20 -3.30 11.65
N ILE A 533 -2.85 -3.53 10.50
CA ILE A 533 -3.71 -4.71 10.29
C ILE A 533 -2.90 -6.01 10.37
N SER A 534 -1.73 -6.05 9.72
CA SER A 534 -0.86 -7.23 9.72
C SER A 534 -0.37 -7.60 11.11
N CYS A 535 -0.12 -6.61 11.99
CA CYS A 535 0.22 -6.84 13.38
C CYS A 535 -0.91 -7.57 14.13
N LYS A 536 -2.16 -7.11 13.95
CA LYS A 536 -3.35 -7.76 14.52
C LYS A 536 -3.56 -9.17 13.95
N VAL A 537 -3.23 -9.39 12.68
CA VAL A 537 -3.28 -10.72 12.05
C VAL A 537 -2.27 -11.65 12.71
N MET A 538 -1.02 -11.22 12.86
CA MET A 538 0.04 -12.00 13.52
C MET A 538 -0.28 -12.29 14.99
N GLU A 539 -0.74 -11.31 15.78
CA GLU A 539 -1.16 -11.54 17.17
C GLU A 539 -2.21 -12.65 17.27
N ARG A 540 -3.23 -12.64 16.39
CA ARG A 540 -4.39 -13.55 16.49
C ARG A 540 -4.20 -14.91 15.82
N GLN A 541 -3.41 -14.97 14.76
CA GLN A 541 -3.29 -16.17 13.91
C GLN A 541 -1.95 -16.88 14.09
N VAL A 542 -0.93 -16.18 14.62
CA VAL A 542 0.42 -16.72 14.81
C VAL A 542 0.75 -16.80 16.29
N PHE A 543 0.79 -15.67 17.00
CA PHE A 543 1.31 -15.61 18.37
C PHE A 543 0.40 -16.23 19.44
N ASP A 544 -0.92 -16.11 19.28
CA ASP A 544 -1.92 -16.69 20.20
C ASP A 544 -2.21 -18.19 19.93
N THR A 545 -1.29 -18.89 19.26
CA THR A 545 -1.45 -20.32 18.96
C THR A 545 -0.56 -21.18 19.86
N GLU A 546 -1.13 -22.26 20.40
CA GLU A 546 -0.42 -23.20 21.29
C GLU A 546 0.96 -23.66 20.79
N PRO A 547 1.16 -24.07 19.51
CA PRO A 547 2.48 -24.50 19.02
C PRO A 547 3.51 -23.37 19.00
N VAL A 548 3.10 -22.14 18.69
CA VAL A 548 4.00 -20.97 18.66
C VAL A 548 4.35 -20.54 20.09
N LEU A 549 3.38 -20.50 21.00
CA LEU A 549 3.63 -20.21 22.41
C LEU A 549 4.62 -21.20 23.03
N GLU A 550 4.50 -22.50 22.72
CA GLU A 550 5.47 -23.51 23.17
C GLU A 550 6.84 -23.30 22.54
N ALA A 551 6.90 -22.99 21.24
CA ALA A 551 8.17 -22.82 20.53
C ALA A 551 8.93 -21.57 20.98
N MET A 552 8.23 -20.52 21.42
CA MET A 552 8.82 -19.31 22.00
C MET A 552 9.25 -19.47 23.47
N LYS A 553 8.96 -20.60 24.13
CA LYS A 553 9.45 -20.85 25.49
C LYS A 553 10.97 -20.89 25.50
N GLY A 554 11.56 -20.08 26.38
CA GLY A 554 13.01 -19.90 26.49
C GLY A 554 13.50 -18.55 25.98
N PHE A 555 12.68 -17.83 25.21
CA PHE A 555 12.93 -16.43 24.86
C PHE A 555 12.23 -15.49 25.84
N GLU A 556 12.85 -14.35 26.11
CA GLU A 556 12.18 -13.20 26.70
C GLU A 556 11.40 -12.46 25.60
N ARG A 557 10.09 -12.29 25.79
CA ARG A 557 9.16 -11.83 24.75
C ARG A 557 8.74 -10.41 25.06
N LEU A 558 9.27 -9.44 24.34
CA LEU A 558 9.01 -8.02 24.53
C LEU A 558 8.23 -7.47 23.33
N GLN A 559 7.24 -6.60 23.57
CA GLN A 559 6.52 -5.90 22.50
C GLN A 559 6.60 -4.38 22.73
N VAL A 560 6.98 -3.66 21.68
CA VAL A 560 7.02 -2.20 21.61
C VAL A 560 5.74 -1.72 20.94
N ASP A 561 4.97 -0.90 21.65
CA ASP A 561 3.79 -0.25 21.08
C ASP A 561 4.17 1.13 20.53
N VAL A 562 4.19 1.27 19.20
CA VAL A 562 4.48 2.53 18.49
C VAL A 562 3.21 3.19 17.93
N THR A 563 2.03 2.86 18.49
CA THR A 563 0.72 3.38 18.03
C THR A 563 0.66 4.91 18.01
N ASP A 564 1.19 5.56 19.06
CA ASP A 564 1.15 7.02 19.21
C ASP A 564 2.18 7.76 18.35
N ASN A 565 3.15 7.05 17.77
CA ASN A 565 4.19 7.57 16.88
C ASN A 565 4.88 8.84 17.44
N THR A 566 5.28 8.79 18.70
CA THR A 566 5.98 9.88 19.38
C THR A 566 7.41 10.03 18.84
N ALA A 567 8.07 11.15 19.15
CA ALA A 567 9.49 11.33 18.78
C ALA A 567 10.41 10.25 19.37
N ALA A 568 10.03 9.66 20.52
CA ALA A 568 10.77 8.53 21.10
C ALA A 568 10.55 7.24 20.30
N ASP A 569 9.34 7.01 19.78
CA ASP A 569 9.01 5.84 18.96
C ASP A 569 9.72 5.90 17.60
N GLN A 570 9.75 7.09 16.98
CA GLN A 570 10.50 7.34 15.74
C GLN A 570 12.00 7.12 15.96
N ALA A 571 12.57 7.68 17.03
CA ALA A 571 13.97 7.46 17.37
C ALA A 571 14.30 5.98 17.63
N LEU A 572 13.37 5.21 18.20
CA LEU A 572 13.56 3.77 18.42
C LEU A 572 13.47 2.97 17.11
N LEU A 573 12.53 3.28 16.22
CA LEU A 573 12.43 2.67 14.90
C LEU A 573 13.67 2.98 14.05
N ASP A 574 14.13 4.23 14.06
CA ASP A 574 15.36 4.67 13.39
C ASP A 574 16.58 3.94 13.95
N ARG A 575 16.66 3.77 15.28
CA ARG A 575 17.77 3.05 15.94
C ARG A 575 17.92 1.61 15.43
N PHE A 576 16.80 0.93 15.18
CA PHE A 576 16.82 -0.44 14.65
C PHE A 576 16.75 -0.51 13.12
N ASN A 577 16.73 0.65 12.44
CA ASN A 577 16.57 0.81 11.00
C ASN A 577 15.29 0.16 10.46
N LEU A 578 14.15 0.50 11.09
CA LEU A 578 12.84 -0.06 10.78
C LEU A 578 11.90 1.02 10.23
N PHE A 579 11.26 0.72 9.09
CA PHE A 579 10.27 1.63 8.48
C PHE A 579 8.93 1.65 9.23
N GLY A 580 8.63 0.59 9.98
CA GLY A 580 7.40 0.47 10.75
C GLY A 580 7.01 -0.98 11.07
N PRO A 581 5.89 -1.18 11.77
CA PRO A 581 5.37 -2.49 12.13
C PRO A 581 4.58 -3.15 10.97
N PRO A 582 4.41 -4.50 10.95
CA PRO A 582 4.93 -5.46 11.91
C PRO A 582 6.40 -5.79 11.64
N THR A 583 7.24 -5.75 12.67
CA THR A 583 8.63 -6.17 12.59
C THR A 583 9.03 -6.94 13.84
N LEU A 584 9.67 -8.10 13.67
CA LEU A 584 10.21 -8.87 14.77
C LEU A 584 11.74 -8.92 14.69
N LEU A 585 12.38 -8.58 15.81
CA LEU A 585 13.82 -8.69 16.01
C LEU A 585 14.13 -9.82 16.99
N PHE A 586 15.24 -10.49 16.77
CA PHE A 586 15.72 -11.58 17.62
C PHE A 586 17.09 -11.22 18.17
N PHE A 587 17.30 -11.38 19.48
CA PHE A 587 18.58 -11.16 20.14
C PHE A 587 19.08 -12.47 20.74
N ASN A 588 20.39 -12.71 20.68
CA ASN A 588 21.03 -13.85 21.33
C ASN A 588 21.16 -13.64 22.84
N ALA A 589 21.65 -14.65 23.56
CA ALA A 589 21.87 -14.60 25.01
C ALA A 589 22.92 -13.56 25.44
N GLN A 590 23.72 -13.04 24.50
CA GLN A 590 24.74 -12.01 24.71
C GLN A 590 24.18 -10.59 24.49
N GLY A 591 22.89 -10.46 24.11
CA GLY A 591 22.27 -9.18 23.79
C GLY A 591 22.60 -8.65 22.40
N GLU A 592 23.25 -9.44 21.55
CA GLU A 592 23.53 -9.08 20.16
C GLU A 592 22.34 -9.44 19.27
N GLU A 593 21.99 -8.52 18.40
CA GLU A 593 20.88 -8.71 17.48
C GLU A 593 21.25 -9.65 16.32
N LEU A 594 20.42 -10.66 16.10
CA LEU A 594 20.48 -11.54 14.93
C LEU A 594 19.80 -10.89 13.73
N LYS A 595 20.47 -9.91 13.09
CA LYS A 595 19.92 -9.15 11.94
C LYS A 595 19.39 -10.04 10.81
N GLN A 596 20.07 -11.16 10.55
CA GLN A 596 19.70 -12.17 9.55
C GLN A 596 18.45 -13.01 9.91
N ALA A 597 17.96 -12.90 11.14
CA ALA A 597 16.73 -13.52 11.61
C ALA A 597 15.57 -12.51 11.73
N ARG A 598 15.73 -11.27 11.29
CA ARG A 598 14.65 -10.28 11.31
C ARG A 598 13.48 -10.74 10.43
N ILE A 599 12.27 -10.46 10.89
CA ILE A 599 11.05 -10.61 10.11
C ILE A 599 10.50 -9.21 9.84
N LEU A 600 10.39 -8.85 8.57
CA LEU A 600 9.82 -7.58 8.11
C LEU A 600 8.52 -7.87 7.37
N GLY A 601 7.39 -7.48 7.96
CA GLY A 601 6.06 -7.74 7.40
C GLY A 601 5.35 -8.96 8.00
N GLU A 602 4.22 -9.31 7.38
CA GLU A 602 3.36 -10.41 7.82
C GLU A 602 4.00 -11.76 7.45
N MET A 603 4.00 -12.70 8.39
CA MET A 603 4.46 -14.08 8.21
C MET A 603 3.38 -15.03 8.74
N ASP A 604 3.19 -16.17 8.07
CA ASP A 604 2.21 -17.17 8.52
C ASP A 604 2.73 -18.04 9.67
N GLN A 605 1.86 -18.89 10.22
CA GLN A 605 2.18 -19.72 11.38
C GLN A 605 3.28 -20.75 11.09
N ASP A 606 3.24 -21.42 9.94
CA ASP A 606 4.16 -22.50 9.60
C ASP A 606 5.54 -21.93 9.28
N GLU A 607 5.59 -20.82 8.51
CA GLU A 607 6.79 -20.05 8.22
C GLU A 607 7.44 -19.51 9.50
N PHE A 608 6.64 -19.03 10.46
CA PHE A 608 7.14 -18.52 11.73
C PHE A 608 7.78 -19.61 12.59
N LEU A 609 7.18 -20.81 12.65
CA LEU A 609 7.73 -21.95 13.38
C LEU A 609 9.06 -22.42 12.77
N GLU A 610 9.13 -22.57 11.45
CA GLU A 610 10.38 -22.95 10.75
C GLU A 610 11.47 -21.88 10.93
N HIS A 611 11.09 -20.60 10.96
CA HIS A 611 12.01 -19.51 11.24
C HIS A 611 12.53 -19.55 12.68
N LEU A 612 11.65 -19.81 13.66
CA LEU A 612 12.03 -19.88 15.07
C LEU A 612 12.96 -21.07 15.36
N GLU A 613 12.77 -22.21 14.70
CA GLU A 613 13.70 -23.35 14.77
C GLU A 613 15.11 -22.95 14.32
N ARG A 614 15.24 -22.25 13.17
CA ARG A 614 16.52 -21.72 12.68
C ARG A 614 17.16 -20.71 13.63
N VAL A 615 16.35 -19.92 14.33
CA VAL A 615 16.83 -18.99 15.37
C VAL A 615 17.34 -19.74 16.59
N ARG A 616 16.62 -20.76 17.06
CA ARG A 616 17.01 -21.59 18.20
C ARG A 616 18.33 -22.32 18.00
N GLU A 617 18.56 -22.86 16.80
CA GLU A 617 19.85 -23.47 16.45
C GLU A 617 21.03 -22.49 16.57
N ARG A 618 20.78 -21.19 16.33
CA ARG A 618 21.79 -20.13 16.39
C ARG A 618 21.93 -19.50 17.78
N THR A 619 20.87 -19.49 18.59
CA THR A 619 20.90 -18.97 19.97
C THR A 619 21.23 -20.03 21.01
N GLY A 620 21.19 -21.31 20.65
CA GLY A 620 21.51 -22.44 21.54
C GLY A 620 20.43 -22.77 22.57
N VAL A 621 19.16 -22.44 22.26
CA VAL A 621 17.98 -22.64 23.15
C VAL A 621 17.06 -23.74 22.66
#